data_AF-A0A7J7LZP2-F1
#
_entry.id   AF-A0A7J7LZP2-F1
#
_cell.length_a   1.000
_cell.length_b   1.000
_cell.length_c   1.000
_cell.angle_alpha   90.00
_cell.angle_beta   90.00
_cell.angle_gamma   90.00
#
_symmetry.space_group_name_H-M   'P 1'
#
loop_
_entity.id
_entity.type
_entity.pdbx_description
1 polymer ?
#
loop_
_entity_poly.entity_id
_entity_poly.type
_entity_poly.pdbx_seq_one_letter_code
_entity_poly.pdbx_strand_id
1 'polypeptide(L)'
;MEEDEISILEMNGEEQQTLFDKFKSKKSKVVAKSSGNKFQWEIMKSFGLSNIEISKFQDPYHWLMNFPPLAVKDFKAFGFGCDRRRTFITTDINPFYNSFVRWQMRKLKDMGKIVKDLRYAVYSPLDGQPYADHDRASGEGMQPQDYTLIKMEVAPPFPPKLRPLEGKHVFLAASALKPETMYGKTNSWVLPDGKYGGFKINETDVFIIAERAALNLVYQKLSKIPEKPTCLITVTGHDLIGLPLKSHLSFNEIIYSLPMLTILTDKALRAKFGVKYEWVLPFEVIHIINIPEFGDKAAEKVYIDLKIMSQNGKDKLVEAKWLTYLKGFTEGTMLVGEYTGIKVQEAKPLINTKLLELGHGVIYSEPEKKFMSSSGDECVVVLTDQWYIIYGETEWRKQAEECLSNMKLYCYCCSS
;
A
#
# COMPACT_ATOMS: atom_id res chain seq x y z
N MET A 1 28.46 -31.31 -27.37
CA MET A 1 28.47 -32.67 -26.83
C MET A 1 29.37 -32.69 -25.61
N GLU A 2 28.84 -32.16 -24.51
CA GLU A 2 28.73 -32.79 -23.20
C GLU A 2 27.91 -31.78 -22.40
N GLU A 3 26.65 -32.14 -22.20
CA GLU A 3 25.70 -31.48 -21.32
C GLU A 3 26.05 -31.92 -19.90
N ASP A 4 26.50 -31.00 -19.06
CA ASP A 4 26.52 -31.22 -17.62
C ASP A 4 25.23 -30.61 -17.04
N GLU A 5 24.26 -31.50 -16.78
CA GLU A 5 23.08 -31.25 -15.96
C GLU A 5 23.51 -30.81 -14.56
N ILE A 6 23.29 -29.54 -14.22
CA ILE A 6 23.33 -29.09 -12.83
C ILE A 6 21.99 -29.45 -12.20
N SER A 7 22.00 -30.51 -11.39
CA SER A 7 20.90 -30.91 -10.53
C SER A 7 20.59 -29.77 -9.55
N ILE A 8 19.38 -29.23 -9.64
CA ILE A 8 18.83 -28.29 -8.66
C ILE A 8 18.52 -29.11 -7.41
N LEU A 9 19.42 -29.06 -6.43
CA LEU A 9 19.14 -29.54 -5.08
C LEU A 9 18.01 -28.68 -4.50
N GLU A 10 16.87 -29.32 -4.24
CA GLU A 10 15.72 -28.73 -3.55
C GLU A 10 16.14 -28.19 -2.18
N MET A 11 16.11 -26.86 -2.03
CA MET A 11 16.27 -26.20 -0.74
C MET A 11 14.88 -25.87 -0.17
N ASN A 12 14.64 -26.23 1.10
CA ASN A 12 13.36 -26.06 1.78
C ASN A 12 12.96 -24.58 1.92
N GLY A 13 11.65 -24.29 1.77
CA GLY A 13 11.09 -22.94 1.82
C GLY A 13 11.29 -22.17 3.13
N GLU A 14 11.60 -22.85 4.24
CA GLU A 14 11.95 -22.21 5.52
C GLU A 14 13.34 -21.55 5.51
N GLU A 15 14.30 -22.08 4.74
CA GLU A 15 15.66 -21.52 4.63
C GLU A 15 15.69 -20.26 3.75
N GLN A 16 14.90 -20.22 2.68
CA GLN A 16 14.75 -19.01 1.86
C GLN A 16 14.07 -17.86 2.63
N GLN A 17 13.10 -18.17 3.49
CA GLN A 17 12.41 -17.16 4.29
C GLN A 17 13.31 -16.61 5.40
N THR A 18 14.17 -17.44 6.01
CA THR A 18 15.10 -17.00 7.06
C THR A 18 16.30 -16.20 6.54
N LEU A 19 16.73 -16.41 5.28
CA LEU A 19 17.77 -15.61 4.63
C LEU A 19 17.29 -14.19 4.26
N PHE A 20 16.07 -14.04 3.73
CA PHE A 20 15.49 -12.72 3.44
C PHE A 20 15.17 -11.91 4.71
N ASP A 21 14.82 -12.57 5.81
CA ASP A 21 14.50 -11.92 7.07
C ASP A 21 15.73 -11.45 7.87
N LYS A 22 16.94 -11.92 7.49
CA LYS A 22 18.22 -11.52 8.10
C LYS A 22 18.82 -10.23 7.53
N PHE A 23 18.37 -9.76 6.36
CA PHE A 23 18.87 -8.51 5.74
C PHE A 23 17.96 -7.29 5.93
N LYS A 24 16.80 -7.45 6.55
CA LYS A 24 16.06 -6.31 7.10
C LYS A 24 16.73 -5.92 8.41
N SER A 25 17.35 -4.74 8.47
CA SER A 25 17.82 -4.15 9.73
C SER A 25 16.64 -4.04 10.69
N LYS A 26 16.43 -5.07 11.52
CA LYS A 26 15.36 -5.11 12.51
C LYS A 26 15.70 -4.08 13.60
N LYS A 27 14.91 -3.00 13.60
CA LYS A 27 14.45 -2.28 14.80
C LYS A 27 15.51 -1.52 15.63
N SER A 28 16.16 -0.50 15.09
CA SER A 28 16.94 0.43 15.92
C SER A 28 16.11 1.56 16.52
N LYS A 29 15.13 2.13 15.76
CA LYS A 29 14.33 3.28 16.23
C LYS A 29 13.16 2.90 17.16
N VAL A 30 12.52 1.74 16.94
CA VAL A 30 11.31 1.34 17.70
C VAL A 30 11.65 0.86 19.13
N VAL A 31 12.77 0.14 19.31
CA VAL A 31 13.20 -0.38 20.62
C VAL A 31 13.63 0.76 21.56
N ALA A 32 14.12 1.88 21.03
CA ALA A 32 14.44 3.07 21.83
C ALA A 32 13.19 3.77 22.40
N LYS A 33 11.99 3.51 21.86
CA LYS A 33 10.73 4.15 22.26
C LYS A 33 9.78 3.25 23.08
N SER A 34 10.16 2.01 23.38
CA SER A 34 9.31 1.06 24.14
C SER A 34 9.36 1.20 25.66
N SER A 35 10.03 2.21 26.22
CA SER A 35 9.79 2.61 27.62
C SER A 35 8.59 3.55 27.65
N GLY A 36 7.50 3.17 28.34
CA GLY A 36 6.18 3.82 28.33
C GLY A 36 6.16 5.34 28.15
N ASN A 37 5.21 5.82 27.33
CA ASN A 37 5.01 7.20 26.88
C ASN A 37 5.71 8.27 27.73
N LYS A 38 6.98 8.54 27.41
CA LYS A 38 7.70 9.68 27.95
C LYS A 38 7.35 10.89 27.10
N PHE A 39 6.79 11.92 27.70
CA PHE A 39 6.65 13.20 27.01
C PHE A 39 8.04 13.69 26.57
N GLN A 40 8.13 14.44 25.47
CA GLN A 40 9.42 14.95 24.98
C GLN A 40 10.21 15.71 26.07
N TRP A 41 9.51 16.39 26.98
CA TRP A 41 10.14 17.09 28.12
C TRP A 41 10.86 16.13 29.09
N GLU A 42 10.32 14.93 29.31
CA GLU A 42 10.91 13.91 30.21
C GLU A 42 12.17 13.30 29.58
N ILE A 43 12.14 13.10 28.26
CA ILE A 43 13.32 12.68 27.48
C ILE A 43 14.41 13.74 27.62
N MET A 44 14.07 15.02 27.45
CA MET A 44 15.03 16.12 27.56
C MET A 44 15.61 16.26 28.97
N LYS A 45 14.82 16.01 30.03
CA LYS A 45 15.35 15.94 31.41
C LYS A 45 16.30 14.78 31.62
N SER A 46 16.10 13.65 30.94
CA SER A 46 17.01 12.51 31.05
C SER A 46 18.42 12.81 30.51
N PHE A 47 18.58 13.83 29.66
CA PHE A 47 19.88 14.36 29.24
C PHE A 47 20.52 15.31 30.26
N GLY A 48 19.92 15.47 31.45
CA GLY A 48 20.44 16.34 32.51
C GLY A 48 20.18 17.84 32.31
N LEU A 49 19.29 18.21 31.39
CA LEU A 49 18.94 19.60 31.10
C LEU A 49 17.95 20.17 32.12
N SER A 50 18.15 21.42 32.53
CA SER A 50 17.20 22.15 33.38
C SER A 50 15.95 22.57 32.60
N ASN A 51 14.83 22.84 33.29
CA ASN A 51 13.59 23.31 32.63
C ASN A 51 13.80 24.57 31.77
N ILE A 52 14.68 25.48 32.20
CA ILE A 52 14.99 26.72 31.49
C ILE A 52 15.73 26.41 30.20
N GLU A 53 16.69 25.49 30.23
CA GLU A 53 17.41 25.05 29.02
C GLU A 53 16.48 24.31 28.07
N ILE A 54 15.63 23.40 28.59
CA ILE A 54 14.65 22.66 27.79
C ILE A 54 13.71 23.61 27.04
N SER A 55 13.29 24.71 27.65
CA SER A 55 12.40 25.68 27.00
C SER A 55 12.99 26.27 25.71
N LYS A 56 14.32 26.40 25.62
CA LYS A 56 15.00 26.93 24.42
C LYS A 56 14.92 26.00 23.22
N PHE A 57 14.69 24.70 23.44
CA PHE A 57 14.56 23.70 22.37
C PHE A 57 13.20 23.73 21.65
N GLN A 58 12.30 24.65 22.02
CA GLN A 58 11.15 24.99 21.19
C GLN A 58 11.58 25.62 19.85
N ASP A 59 12.72 26.31 19.85
CA ASP A 59 13.35 26.79 18.62
C ASP A 59 14.17 25.66 17.97
N PRO A 60 13.83 25.21 16.75
CA PRO A 60 14.59 24.16 16.05
C PRO A 60 16.06 24.53 15.81
N TYR A 61 16.40 25.81 15.69
CA TYR A 61 17.78 26.24 15.49
C TYR A 61 18.65 26.07 16.76
N HIS A 62 18.04 26.07 17.95
CA HIS A 62 18.76 25.80 19.19
C HIS A 62 19.38 24.40 19.22
N TRP A 63 18.73 23.42 18.58
CA TRP A 63 19.25 22.06 18.43
C TRP A 63 20.57 22.03 17.67
N LEU A 64 20.67 22.84 16.60
CA LEU A 64 21.86 22.96 15.74
C LEU A 64 23.04 23.63 16.44
N MET A 65 22.79 24.44 17.47
CA MET A 65 23.84 25.08 18.25
C MET A 65 24.29 24.24 19.44
N ASN A 66 23.38 23.43 20.01
CA ASN A 66 23.67 22.68 21.23
C ASN A 66 24.29 21.30 20.97
N PHE A 67 23.72 20.49 20.07
CA PHE A 67 24.15 19.09 19.90
C PHE A 67 25.46 18.92 19.11
N PRO A 68 25.73 19.65 18.01
CA PRO A 68 26.97 19.44 17.26
C PRO A 68 28.26 19.67 18.09
N PRO A 69 28.38 20.69 18.95
CA PRO A 69 29.54 20.83 19.83
C PRO A 69 29.70 19.67 20.82
N LEU A 70 28.60 19.12 21.34
CA LEU A 70 28.62 17.95 22.24
C LEU A 70 29.14 16.71 21.51
N ALA A 71 28.64 16.43 20.30
CA ALA A 71 29.13 15.31 19.49
C ALA A 71 30.64 15.42 19.24
N VAL A 72 31.15 16.63 18.94
CA VAL A 72 32.58 16.87 18.74
C VAL A 72 33.39 16.63 20.04
N LYS A 73 32.84 16.98 21.20
CA LYS A 73 33.46 16.69 22.51
C LYS A 73 33.53 15.20 22.76
N ASP A 74 32.46 14.47 22.45
CA ASP A 74 32.38 13.02 22.63
C ASP A 74 33.36 12.28 21.70
N PHE A 75 33.45 12.68 20.43
CA PHE A 75 34.45 12.14 19.50
C PHE A 75 35.89 12.40 19.95
N LYS A 76 36.15 13.55 20.57
CA LYS A 76 37.47 13.86 21.15
C LYS A 76 37.76 12.95 22.35
N ALA A 77 36.79 12.77 23.24
CA ALA A 77 36.93 11.89 24.41
C ALA A 77 37.15 10.43 23.99
N PHE A 78 36.50 9.99 22.92
CA PHE A 78 36.69 8.66 22.33
C PHE A 78 38.07 8.49 21.67
N GLY A 79 38.78 9.57 21.32
CA GLY A 79 40.09 9.50 20.66
C GLY A 79 40.00 9.26 19.14
N PHE A 80 38.90 9.68 18.50
CA PHE A 80 38.70 9.47 17.07
C PHE A 80 39.66 10.31 16.22
N GLY A 81 40.42 9.67 15.31
CA GLY A 81 41.43 10.31 14.46
C GLY A 81 40.86 11.09 13.27
N CYS A 82 40.14 12.19 13.53
CA CYS A 82 39.47 13.01 12.50
C CYS A 82 40.01 14.45 12.40
N ASP A 83 40.17 14.98 11.17
CA ASP A 83 40.51 16.39 10.93
C ASP A 83 39.30 17.30 11.13
N ARG A 84 39.19 17.84 12.34
CA ARG A 84 38.07 18.68 12.79
C ARG A 84 37.93 20.01 12.06
N ARG A 85 38.96 20.46 11.32
CA ARG A 85 38.87 21.70 10.52
C ARG A 85 37.87 21.57 9.37
N ARG A 86 37.45 20.34 9.06
CA ARG A 86 36.51 19.99 7.99
C ARG A 86 35.10 19.69 8.51
N THR A 87 34.80 19.98 9.78
CA THR A 87 33.47 19.80 10.36
C THR A 87 32.53 20.93 9.96
N PHE A 88 31.28 20.61 9.63
CA PHE A 88 30.27 21.59 9.22
C PHE A 88 28.84 21.14 9.57
N ILE A 89 27.89 22.08 9.53
CA ILE A 89 26.43 21.83 9.64
C ILE A 89 25.82 21.80 8.24
N THR A 90 24.78 21.00 8.04
CA THR A 90 24.20 20.67 6.73
C THR A 90 23.00 21.53 6.32
N THR A 91 22.46 22.35 7.22
CA THR A 91 21.33 23.23 6.94
C THR A 91 21.77 24.56 6.32
N ASP A 92 20.80 25.40 5.97
CA ASP A 92 20.98 26.74 5.42
C ASP A 92 21.73 27.71 6.36
N ILE A 93 21.79 27.40 7.67
CA ILE A 93 22.63 28.09 8.66
C ILE A 93 24.10 28.14 8.23
N ASN A 94 24.56 27.15 7.47
CA ASN A 94 25.89 27.13 6.90
C ASN A 94 25.84 27.60 5.44
N PRO A 95 26.21 28.86 5.14
CA PRO A 95 26.10 29.41 3.80
C PRO A 95 27.01 28.69 2.79
N PHE A 96 28.15 28.17 3.23
CA PHE A 96 29.10 27.46 2.34
C PHE A 96 28.52 26.12 1.87
N TYR A 97 28.00 25.32 2.81
CA TYR A 97 27.40 24.04 2.48
C TYR A 97 26.09 24.23 1.70
N ASN A 98 25.28 25.22 2.06
CA ASN A 98 24.09 25.58 1.30
C ASN A 98 24.44 25.96 -0.16
N SER A 99 25.50 26.76 -0.37
CA SER A 99 25.97 27.11 -1.71
C SER A 99 26.43 25.87 -2.50
N PHE A 100 27.12 24.94 -1.84
CA PHE A 100 27.53 23.67 -2.45
C PHE A 100 26.32 22.83 -2.88
N VAL A 101 25.32 22.65 -2.02
CA VAL A 101 24.10 21.90 -2.36
C VAL A 101 23.32 22.58 -3.49
N ARG A 102 23.23 23.92 -3.48
CA ARG A 102 22.59 24.68 -4.58
C ARG A 102 23.30 24.47 -5.92
N TRP A 103 24.63 24.45 -5.91
CA TRP A 103 25.42 24.12 -7.10
C TRP A 103 25.15 22.69 -7.58
N GLN A 104 25.16 21.70 -6.67
CA GLN A 104 24.87 20.30 -6.97
C GLN A 104 23.49 20.12 -7.62
N MET A 105 22.44 20.69 -7.00
CA MET A 105 21.07 20.58 -7.50
C MET A 105 20.88 21.30 -8.84
N ARG A 106 21.54 22.45 -9.05
CA ARG A 106 21.53 23.11 -10.37
C ARG A 106 22.19 22.25 -11.44
N LYS A 107 23.34 21.66 -11.16
CA LYS A 107 24.01 20.74 -12.10
C LYS A 107 23.15 19.54 -12.46
N LEU A 108 22.53 18.89 -11.47
CA LEU A 108 21.60 17.79 -11.72
C LEU A 108 20.41 18.22 -12.58
N LYS A 109 19.86 19.41 -12.33
CA LYS A 109 18.77 19.98 -13.15
C LYS A 109 19.22 20.28 -14.58
N ASP A 110 20.38 20.90 -14.76
CA ASP A 110 20.95 21.23 -16.08
C ASP A 110 21.24 19.95 -16.90
N MET A 111 21.58 18.85 -16.22
CA MET A 111 21.74 17.51 -16.81
C MET A 111 20.42 16.78 -17.06
N GLY A 112 19.27 17.40 -16.79
CA GLY A 112 17.94 16.78 -16.93
C GLY A 112 17.62 15.71 -15.89
N LYS A 113 18.43 15.57 -14.83
CA LYS A 113 18.27 14.53 -13.79
C LYS A 113 17.26 14.89 -12.70
N ILE A 114 16.79 16.13 -12.68
CA ILE A 114 15.74 16.62 -11.78
C ILE A 114 14.54 17.02 -12.61
N VAL A 115 13.39 16.43 -12.30
CA VAL A 115 12.12 16.68 -12.98
C VAL A 115 11.04 17.02 -11.96
N LYS A 116 9.98 17.69 -12.42
CA LYS A 116 8.79 17.98 -11.63
C LYS A 116 7.61 17.31 -12.31
N ASP A 117 6.93 16.45 -11.58
CA ASP A 117 5.74 15.73 -12.08
C ASP A 117 4.76 15.45 -10.94
N LEU A 118 3.53 15.09 -11.29
CA LEU A 118 2.52 14.61 -10.37
C LEU A 118 2.88 13.19 -9.94
N ARG A 119 3.17 13.02 -8.65
CA ARG A 119 3.51 11.72 -8.08
C ARG A 119 2.71 11.41 -6.84
N TYR A 120 2.48 10.10 -6.66
CA TYR A 120 1.98 9.56 -5.41
C TYR A 120 3.09 9.61 -4.37
N ALA A 121 2.80 10.22 -3.23
CA ALA A 121 3.69 10.26 -2.09
C ALA A 121 2.90 9.96 -0.81
N VAL A 122 3.57 9.37 0.17
CA VAL A 122 3.02 9.27 1.52
C VAL A 122 2.94 10.67 2.09
N TYR A 123 1.80 11.02 2.71
CA TYR A 123 1.47 12.38 3.12
C TYR A 123 0.79 12.37 4.48
N SER A 124 1.09 13.37 5.31
CA SER A 124 0.33 13.63 6.53
C SER A 124 -0.64 14.80 6.29
N PRO A 125 -1.97 14.55 6.35
CA PRO A 125 -2.98 15.59 6.38
C PRO A 125 -2.73 16.68 7.42
N LEU A 126 -2.26 16.32 8.61
CA LEU A 126 -1.99 17.24 9.70
C LEU A 126 -0.78 18.13 9.43
N ASP A 127 0.32 17.55 8.94
CA ASP A 127 1.58 18.29 8.72
C ASP A 127 1.59 19.05 7.39
N GLY A 128 0.69 18.73 6.48
CA GLY A 128 0.55 19.45 5.20
C GLY A 128 1.69 19.17 4.21
N GLN A 129 2.42 18.07 4.37
CA GLN A 129 3.60 17.77 3.55
C GLN A 129 3.80 16.27 3.25
N PRO A 130 4.44 15.92 2.11
CA PRO A 130 4.90 14.57 1.84
C PRO A 130 5.98 14.12 2.84
N TYR A 131 5.93 12.85 3.22
CA TYR A 131 6.89 12.22 4.14
C TYR A 131 7.92 11.38 3.36
N ALA A 132 9.17 11.82 3.39
CA ALA A 132 10.29 11.00 2.95
C ALA A 132 10.63 9.94 4.02
N ASP A 133 11.38 8.90 3.63
CA ASP A 133 11.70 7.76 4.49
C ASP A 133 12.27 8.13 5.87
N HIS A 134 13.13 9.14 5.93
CA HIS A 134 13.81 9.53 7.16
C HIS A 134 12.96 10.39 8.10
N ASP A 135 11.88 10.99 7.61
CA ASP A 135 10.92 11.75 8.43
C ASP A 135 9.95 10.81 9.17
N ARG A 136 9.95 9.51 8.84
CA ARG A 136 8.99 8.54 9.35
C ARG A 136 9.30 8.10 10.78
N ALA A 137 8.26 8.04 11.61
CA ALA A 137 8.34 7.45 12.94
C ALA A 137 8.47 5.92 12.93
N SER A 138 7.92 5.27 11.89
CA SER A 138 7.95 3.82 11.64
C SER A 138 7.76 3.54 10.13
N GLY A 139 8.04 2.34 9.62
CA GLY A 139 7.76 2.03 8.20
C GLY A 139 8.68 2.70 7.17
N GLU A 140 9.96 2.84 7.48
CA GLU A 140 11.01 3.17 6.51
C GLU A 140 10.99 2.18 5.33
N GLY A 141 10.98 2.69 4.10
CA GLY A 141 10.87 1.89 2.87
C GLY A 141 9.45 1.55 2.42
N MET A 142 8.42 1.93 3.17
CA MET A 142 7.02 1.80 2.72
C MET A 142 6.75 2.67 1.48
N GLN A 143 6.08 2.09 0.49
CA GLN A 143 5.71 2.78 -0.74
C GLN A 143 4.18 2.83 -0.88
N PRO A 144 3.64 3.78 -1.68
CA PRO A 144 2.28 3.68 -2.17
C PRO A 144 2.07 2.37 -2.93
N GLN A 145 1.00 1.67 -2.60
CA GLN A 145 0.55 0.45 -3.27
C GLN A 145 -0.68 0.82 -4.11
N ASP A 146 -0.59 0.58 -5.42
CA ASP A 146 -1.69 0.85 -6.34
C ASP A 146 -2.71 -0.28 -6.35
N TYR A 147 -3.98 0.11 -6.35
CA TYR A 147 -5.16 -0.72 -6.48
C TYR A 147 -6.05 -0.19 -7.60
N THR A 148 -6.78 -1.10 -8.24
CA THR A 148 -7.90 -0.72 -9.10
C THR A 148 -9.16 -0.68 -8.25
N LEU A 149 -9.72 0.50 -8.03
CA LEU A 149 -10.99 0.65 -7.33
C LEU A 149 -12.13 0.38 -8.30
N ILE A 150 -12.75 -0.79 -8.19
CA ILE A 150 -13.80 -1.26 -9.08
C ILE A 150 -15.15 -0.71 -8.64
N LYS A 151 -15.86 -0.07 -9.57
CA LYS A 151 -17.18 0.53 -9.33
C LYS A 151 -18.27 -0.50 -9.62
N MET A 152 -19.01 -0.89 -8.58
CA MET A 152 -20.18 -1.75 -8.72
C MET A 152 -21.43 -0.91 -8.46
N GLU A 153 -22.25 -0.68 -9.47
CA GLU A 153 -23.41 0.20 -9.37
C GLU A 153 -24.49 -0.45 -8.51
N VAL A 154 -25.05 0.27 -7.54
CA VAL A 154 -26.18 -0.23 -6.74
C VAL A 154 -27.42 -0.18 -7.61
N ALA A 155 -28.04 -1.34 -7.85
CA ALA A 155 -29.25 -1.39 -8.65
C ALA A 155 -30.45 -0.83 -7.86
N PRO A 156 -31.35 -0.07 -8.49
CA PRO A 156 -32.61 0.34 -7.88
C PRO A 156 -33.54 -0.86 -7.67
N PRO A 157 -34.50 -0.81 -6.72
CA PRO A 157 -34.77 0.31 -5.82
C PRO A 157 -33.80 0.40 -4.63
N PHE A 158 -33.47 1.62 -4.22
CA PHE A 158 -32.59 1.84 -3.07
C PHE A 158 -33.29 1.48 -1.75
N PRO A 159 -32.59 0.81 -0.81
CA PRO A 159 -33.14 0.58 0.52
C PRO A 159 -33.34 1.91 1.26
N PRO A 160 -34.18 1.94 2.33
CA PRO A 160 -34.56 3.17 3.03
C PRO A 160 -33.40 4.10 3.40
N LYS A 161 -32.25 3.54 3.81
CA LYS A 161 -31.05 4.31 4.19
C LYS A 161 -30.29 4.92 3.00
N LEU A 162 -30.46 4.39 1.79
CA LEU A 162 -29.84 4.91 0.56
C LEU A 162 -30.78 5.81 -0.24
N ARG A 163 -32.07 5.93 0.12
CA ARG A 163 -33.04 6.83 -0.53
C ARG A 163 -32.58 8.29 -0.68
N PRO A 164 -31.84 8.89 0.28
CA PRO A 164 -31.31 10.26 0.09
C PRO A 164 -30.34 10.41 -1.09
N LEU A 165 -29.88 9.30 -1.68
CA LEU A 165 -29.02 9.27 -2.86
C LEU A 165 -29.80 9.03 -4.16
N GLU A 166 -31.14 8.97 -4.13
CA GLU A 166 -31.96 8.88 -5.35
C GLU A 166 -31.65 10.04 -6.31
N GLY A 167 -31.62 9.73 -7.62
CA GLY A 167 -31.19 10.66 -8.66
C GLY A 167 -29.67 10.76 -8.86
N LYS A 168 -28.86 9.99 -8.11
CA LYS A 168 -27.40 9.90 -8.28
C LYS A 168 -26.99 8.48 -8.70
N HIS A 169 -25.83 8.36 -9.32
CA HIS A 169 -25.19 7.06 -9.58
C HIS A 169 -24.44 6.63 -8.32
N VAL A 170 -24.96 5.60 -7.65
CA VAL A 170 -24.40 5.09 -6.39
C VAL A 170 -23.58 3.85 -6.67
N PHE A 171 -22.31 3.85 -6.29
CA PHE A 171 -21.41 2.73 -6.50
C PHE A 171 -20.88 2.19 -5.17
N LEU A 172 -20.97 0.88 -4.95
CA LEU A 172 -20.14 0.20 -3.96
C LEU A 172 -18.76 0.00 -4.59
N ALA A 173 -17.77 0.77 -4.11
CA ALA A 173 -16.44 0.78 -4.70
C ALA A 173 -15.49 -0.13 -3.91
N ALA A 174 -14.86 -1.09 -4.59
CA ALA A 174 -14.01 -2.09 -3.95
C ALA A 174 -12.60 -2.13 -4.57
N SER A 175 -11.57 -2.10 -3.72
CA SER A 175 -10.17 -2.15 -4.16
C SER A 175 -9.78 -3.58 -4.59
N ALA A 176 -9.23 -3.73 -5.79
CA ALA A 176 -8.74 -4.99 -6.33
C ALA A 176 -7.28 -4.88 -6.79
N LEU A 177 -6.46 -5.87 -6.42
CA LEU A 177 -5.09 -6.04 -6.92
C LEU A 177 -5.00 -6.98 -8.14
N LYS A 178 -6.08 -7.72 -8.41
CA LYS A 178 -6.23 -8.66 -9.52
C LYS A 178 -7.45 -8.28 -10.38
N PRO A 179 -7.40 -7.17 -11.14
CA PRO A 179 -8.51 -6.79 -12.02
C PRO A 179 -8.84 -7.85 -13.09
N GLU A 180 -7.91 -8.75 -13.40
CA GLU A 180 -8.16 -9.88 -14.30
C GLU A 180 -9.21 -10.86 -13.78
N THR A 181 -9.46 -10.91 -12.46
CA THR A 181 -10.42 -11.85 -11.86
C THR A 181 -11.86 -11.33 -11.85
N MET A 182 -12.12 -10.15 -12.41
CA MET A 182 -13.45 -9.51 -12.37
C MET A 182 -14.53 -10.31 -13.10
N TYR A 183 -14.16 -11.08 -14.13
CA TYR A 183 -15.10 -11.93 -14.89
C TYR A 183 -15.85 -12.91 -13.99
N GLY A 184 -15.17 -13.47 -12.99
CA GLY A 184 -15.67 -14.53 -12.11
C GLY A 184 -16.31 -14.05 -10.81
N LYS A 185 -16.68 -12.77 -10.71
CA LYS A 185 -17.36 -12.25 -9.52
C LYS A 185 -18.71 -12.94 -9.29
N THR A 186 -18.94 -13.37 -8.06
CA THR A 186 -20.20 -13.99 -7.60
C THR A 186 -20.91 -13.15 -6.55
N ASN A 187 -20.16 -12.37 -5.78
CA ASN A 187 -20.64 -11.50 -4.71
C ASN A 187 -19.61 -10.41 -4.41
N SER A 188 -20.00 -9.46 -3.56
CA SER A 188 -19.12 -8.44 -2.98
C SER A 188 -19.12 -8.56 -1.46
N TRP A 189 -18.01 -8.32 -0.79
CA TRP A 189 -17.91 -8.53 0.66
C TRP A 189 -17.93 -7.21 1.43
N VAL A 190 -18.76 -7.14 2.47
CA VAL A 190 -18.82 -6.00 3.41
C VAL A 190 -18.63 -6.47 4.85
N LEU A 191 -17.83 -5.77 5.64
CA LEU A 191 -17.72 -6.05 7.07
C LEU A 191 -19.00 -5.57 7.79
N PRO A 192 -19.79 -6.44 8.46
CA PRO A 192 -21.11 -6.08 9.01
C PRO A 192 -21.08 -4.92 10.01
N ASP A 193 -20.14 -4.96 10.93
CA ASP A 193 -19.91 -3.92 11.95
C ASP A 193 -19.05 -2.76 11.44
N GLY A 194 -18.63 -2.81 10.17
CA GLY A 194 -17.87 -1.75 9.53
C GLY A 194 -18.70 -0.48 9.37
N LYS A 195 -18.04 0.67 9.51
CA LYS A 195 -18.64 1.99 9.28
C LYS A 195 -18.31 2.44 7.86
N TYR A 196 -19.35 2.74 7.09
CA TYR A 196 -19.24 3.20 5.71
C TYR A 196 -20.00 4.53 5.56
N GLY A 197 -19.70 5.24 4.47
CA GLY A 197 -20.43 6.44 4.09
C GLY A 197 -20.59 6.52 2.58
N GLY A 198 -21.62 7.25 2.15
CA GLY A 198 -21.80 7.66 0.76
C GLY A 198 -21.08 8.97 0.54
N PHE A 199 -19.94 8.94 -0.15
CA PHE A 199 -19.09 10.10 -0.39
C PHE A 199 -19.25 10.61 -1.83
N LYS A 200 -19.45 11.92 -1.97
CA LYS A 200 -19.59 12.57 -3.27
C LYS A 200 -18.26 12.58 -4.02
N ILE A 201 -18.24 12.01 -5.22
CA ILE A 201 -17.05 11.95 -6.09
C ILE A 201 -17.07 13.07 -7.11
N ASN A 202 -18.16 13.22 -7.84
CA ASN A 202 -18.41 14.32 -8.76
C ASN A 202 -19.87 14.80 -8.58
N GLU A 203 -20.47 15.51 -9.53
CA GLU A 203 -21.86 15.97 -9.38
C GLU A 203 -22.88 14.82 -9.35
N THR A 204 -22.59 13.74 -10.06
CA THR A 204 -23.52 12.63 -10.31
C THR A 204 -23.20 11.39 -9.48
N ASP A 205 -21.92 11.12 -9.23
CA ASP A 205 -21.44 9.85 -8.70
C ASP A 205 -21.18 9.92 -7.19
N VAL A 206 -21.61 8.89 -6.49
CA VAL A 206 -21.42 8.70 -5.05
C VAL A 206 -20.80 7.33 -4.81
N PHE A 207 -19.70 7.27 -4.06
CA PHE A 207 -19.08 6.01 -3.67
C PHE A 207 -19.46 5.64 -2.23
N ILE A 208 -19.92 4.42 -2.03
CA ILE A 208 -20.07 3.80 -0.73
C ILE A 208 -18.74 3.14 -0.36
N ILE A 209 -18.02 3.75 0.58
CA ILE A 209 -16.68 3.34 1.02
C ILE A 209 -16.47 3.66 2.50
N ALA A 210 -15.38 3.17 3.09
CA ALA A 210 -14.96 3.57 4.43
C ALA A 210 -14.43 5.01 4.45
N GLU A 211 -14.56 5.69 5.59
CA GLU A 211 -14.12 7.09 5.77
C GLU A 211 -12.64 7.29 5.47
N ARG A 212 -11.78 6.36 5.91
CA ARG A 212 -10.35 6.36 5.59
C ARG A 212 -10.07 6.33 4.07
N ALA A 213 -10.81 5.51 3.33
CA ALA A 213 -10.65 5.44 1.89
C ALA A 213 -11.10 6.74 1.21
N ALA A 214 -12.19 7.34 1.70
CA ALA A 214 -12.63 8.65 1.22
C ALA A 214 -11.59 9.75 1.47
N LEU A 215 -10.89 9.70 2.62
CA LEU A 215 -9.79 10.61 2.92
C LEU A 215 -8.62 10.43 1.94
N ASN A 216 -8.19 9.20 1.64
CA ASN A 216 -7.18 8.98 0.60
C ASN A 216 -7.62 9.52 -0.78
N LEU A 217 -8.88 9.30 -1.18
CA LEU A 217 -9.39 9.75 -2.49
C LEU A 217 -9.31 11.27 -2.66
N VAL A 218 -9.64 12.05 -1.64
CA VAL A 218 -9.62 13.53 -1.73
C VAL A 218 -8.20 14.08 -1.90
N TYR A 219 -7.19 13.42 -1.33
CA TYR A 219 -5.78 13.77 -1.50
C TYR A 219 -5.21 13.28 -2.84
N GLN A 220 -5.89 12.35 -3.51
CA GLN A 220 -5.51 11.83 -4.83
C GLN A 220 -6.23 12.53 -5.98
N LYS A 221 -6.96 13.62 -5.70
CA LYS A 221 -7.76 14.37 -6.69
C LYS A 221 -8.88 13.52 -7.32
N LEU A 222 -9.37 12.52 -6.59
CA LEU A 222 -10.44 11.61 -7.01
C LEU A 222 -11.81 11.99 -6.41
N SER A 223 -11.94 13.20 -5.87
CA SER A 223 -13.21 13.76 -5.37
C SER A 223 -13.32 15.23 -5.77
N LYS A 224 -14.55 15.72 -5.86
CA LYS A 224 -14.91 17.08 -6.26
C LYS A 224 -14.23 18.14 -5.39
N ILE A 225 -14.20 17.92 -4.07
CA ILE A 225 -13.61 18.85 -3.11
C ILE A 225 -12.27 18.25 -2.66
N PRO A 226 -11.13 18.89 -2.99
CA PRO A 226 -9.83 18.45 -2.53
C PRO A 226 -9.75 18.46 -0.99
N GLU A 227 -8.97 17.53 -0.44
CA GLU A 227 -8.58 17.45 0.99
C GLU A 227 -9.72 17.28 2.01
N LYS A 228 -11.00 17.37 1.60
CA LYS A 228 -12.15 17.24 2.50
C LYS A 228 -13.23 16.29 1.94
N PRO A 229 -13.40 15.10 2.53
CA PRO A 229 -14.45 14.17 2.12
C PRO A 229 -15.85 14.78 2.31
N THR A 230 -16.68 14.71 1.27
CA THR A 230 -18.07 15.16 1.33
C THR A 230 -18.99 13.97 1.57
N CYS A 231 -19.26 13.68 2.85
CA CYS A 231 -20.16 12.62 3.26
C CYS A 231 -21.62 13.06 3.13
N LEU A 232 -22.43 12.29 2.39
CA LEU A 232 -23.86 12.53 2.19
C LEU A 232 -24.72 11.72 3.16
N ILE A 233 -24.28 10.49 3.45
CA ILE A 233 -24.95 9.55 4.36
C ILE A 233 -23.91 8.69 5.07
N THR A 234 -24.25 8.22 6.26
CA THR A 234 -23.49 7.21 7.01
C THR A 234 -24.31 5.95 7.14
N VAL A 235 -23.69 4.79 6.88
CA VAL A 235 -24.34 3.47 6.91
C VAL A 235 -23.41 2.44 7.55
N THR A 236 -23.96 1.38 8.12
CA THR A 236 -23.16 0.25 8.61
C THR A 236 -23.07 -0.82 7.54
N GLY A 237 -22.13 -1.77 7.68
CA GLY A 237 -22.07 -2.92 6.78
C GLY A 237 -23.35 -3.74 6.78
N HIS A 238 -24.04 -3.85 7.93
CA HIS A 238 -25.35 -4.48 8.03
C HIS A 238 -26.39 -3.86 7.10
N ASP A 239 -26.37 -2.53 6.91
CA ASP A 239 -27.28 -1.83 6.01
C ASP A 239 -26.96 -2.11 4.52
N LEU A 240 -25.74 -2.55 4.25
CA LEU A 240 -25.26 -2.83 2.91
C LEU A 240 -25.43 -4.29 2.52
N ILE A 241 -25.74 -5.21 3.45
CA ILE A 241 -25.92 -6.64 3.12
C ILE A 241 -27.17 -6.83 2.24
N GLY A 242 -27.03 -7.58 1.16
CA GLY A 242 -28.11 -7.89 0.24
C GLY A 242 -28.39 -6.82 -0.81
N LEU A 243 -27.53 -5.80 -0.94
CA LEU A 243 -27.62 -4.84 -2.02
C LEU A 243 -27.38 -5.55 -3.37
N PRO A 244 -28.28 -5.38 -4.35
CA PRO A 244 -28.02 -5.80 -5.71
C PRO A 244 -27.01 -4.84 -6.34
N LEU A 245 -25.94 -5.40 -6.90
CA LEU A 245 -24.80 -4.68 -7.44
C LEU A 245 -24.59 -5.09 -8.89
N LYS A 246 -24.59 -4.12 -9.79
CA LYS A 246 -24.21 -4.32 -11.18
C LYS A 246 -22.70 -4.26 -11.31
N SER A 247 -22.07 -5.40 -11.58
CA SER A 247 -20.61 -5.48 -11.76
C SER A 247 -20.27 -5.62 -13.23
N HIS A 248 -19.76 -4.54 -13.82
CA HIS A 248 -19.28 -4.54 -15.19
C HIS A 248 -18.15 -5.57 -15.40
N LEU A 249 -18.09 -6.16 -16.60
CA LEU A 249 -17.24 -7.29 -17.01
C LEU A 249 -17.50 -8.65 -16.34
N SER A 250 -18.32 -8.73 -15.28
CA SER A 250 -18.69 -10.03 -14.73
C SER A 250 -19.71 -10.73 -15.62
N PHE A 251 -19.64 -12.07 -15.71
CA PHE A 251 -20.72 -12.86 -16.32
C PHE A 251 -22.03 -12.75 -15.53
N ASN A 252 -21.93 -12.53 -14.23
CA ASN A 252 -23.09 -12.25 -13.38
C ASN A 252 -23.38 -10.75 -13.44
N GLU A 253 -24.40 -10.35 -14.20
CA GLU A 253 -24.76 -8.94 -14.33
C GLU A 253 -25.11 -8.31 -12.98
N ILE A 254 -25.88 -9.03 -12.16
CA ILE A 254 -26.26 -8.62 -10.80
C ILE A 254 -25.68 -9.61 -9.81
N ILE A 255 -24.84 -9.12 -8.92
CA ILE A 255 -24.31 -9.83 -7.75
C ILE A 255 -24.83 -9.18 -6.47
N TYR A 256 -24.69 -9.85 -5.33
CA TYR A 256 -25.12 -9.29 -4.05
C TYR A 256 -23.94 -9.01 -3.13
N SER A 257 -24.07 -7.98 -2.30
CA SER A 257 -23.18 -7.76 -1.17
C SER A 257 -23.51 -8.73 -0.04
N LEU A 258 -22.50 -9.45 0.44
CA LEU A 258 -22.59 -10.42 1.51
C LEU A 258 -21.68 -9.99 2.67
N PRO A 259 -22.02 -10.32 3.92
CA PRO A 259 -21.14 -10.05 5.04
C PRO A 259 -19.84 -10.84 4.89
N MET A 260 -18.72 -10.22 5.25
CA MET A 260 -17.37 -10.80 5.20
C MET A 260 -17.17 -11.91 6.25
N LEU A 261 -17.97 -12.97 6.14
CA LEU A 261 -18.02 -14.21 6.91
C LEU A 261 -18.48 -15.32 5.96
N THR A 262 -17.97 -16.55 6.09
CA THR A 262 -18.34 -17.66 5.22
C THR A 262 -19.83 -17.99 5.29
N ILE A 263 -20.59 -17.67 4.25
CA ILE A 263 -22.04 -17.94 4.19
C ILE A 263 -22.39 -19.16 3.33
N LEU A 264 -21.45 -19.67 2.56
CA LEU A 264 -21.77 -20.55 1.43
C LEU A 264 -22.48 -21.87 1.82
N THR A 265 -22.48 -22.29 3.09
CA THR A 265 -23.11 -23.57 3.49
C THR A 265 -23.80 -23.60 4.86
N ASP A 266 -23.58 -22.64 5.76
CA ASP A 266 -24.18 -22.70 7.10
C ASP A 266 -25.53 -21.96 7.18
N LYS A 267 -26.61 -22.72 7.39
CA LYS A 267 -27.97 -22.19 7.57
C LYS A 267 -28.04 -21.23 8.77
N ALA A 268 -27.28 -21.47 9.84
CA ALA A 268 -27.28 -20.63 11.03
C ALA A 268 -26.64 -19.26 10.76
N LEU A 269 -25.52 -19.23 10.01
CA LEU A 269 -24.87 -17.97 9.62
C LEU A 269 -25.73 -17.15 8.65
N ARG A 270 -26.41 -17.78 7.69
CA ARG A 270 -27.37 -17.07 6.81
C ARG A 270 -28.49 -16.42 7.58
N ALA A 271 -29.11 -17.17 8.50
CA ALA A 271 -30.19 -16.66 9.34
C ALA A 271 -29.71 -15.50 10.23
N LYS A 272 -28.49 -15.58 10.79
CA LYS A 272 -27.90 -14.52 11.62
C LYS A 272 -27.78 -13.17 10.90
N PHE A 273 -27.46 -13.18 9.60
CA PHE A 273 -27.26 -11.96 8.81
C PHE A 273 -28.40 -11.65 7.84
N GLY A 274 -29.51 -12.40 7.89
CA GLY A 274 -30.65 -12.20 6.99
C GLY A 274 -30.35 -12.48 5.52
N VAL A 275 -29.34 -13.30 5.21
CA VAL A 275 -28.94 -13.59 3.83
C VAL A 275 -29.90 -14.57 3.18
N LYS A 276 -30.48 -14.17 2.05
CA LYS A 276 -31.43 -14.98 1.30
C LYS A 276 -30.73 -16.06 0.47
N TYR A 277 -31.49 -17.12 0.16
CA TYR A 277 -31.03 -18.25 -0.67
C TYR A 277 -30.63 -17.79 -2.08
N GLU A 278 -31.43 -16.90 -2.67
CA GLU A 278 -31.26 -16.35 -4.01
C GLU A 278 -29.98 -15.53 -4.19
N TRP A 279 -29.38 -15.04 -3.11
CA TRP A 279 -28.15 -14.23 -3.15
C TRP A 279 -26.87 -15.06 -3.21
N VAL A 280 -26.97 -16.38 -3.05
CA VAL A 280 -25.80 -17.25 -2.84
C VAL A 280 -25.81 -18.43 -3.80
N LEU A 281 -26.90 -19.17 -3.85
CA LEU A 281 -26.92 -20.50 -4.49
C LEU A 281 -26.99 -20.50 -6.02
N PRO A 282 -27.59 -19.49 -6.69
CA PRO A 282 -27.49 -19.39 -8.14
C PRO A 282 -26.08 -19.07 -8.66
N PHE A 283 -25.18 -18.60 -7.79
CA PHE A 283 -23.86 -18.12 -8.20
C PHE A 283 -22.80 -19.22 -8.09
N GLU A 284 -22.63 -19.96 -9.18
CA GLU A 284 -21.55 -20.94 -9.29
C GLU A 284 -20.18 -20.28 -9.52
N VAL A 285 -19.12 -20.98 -9.12
CA VAL A 285 -17.75 -20.50 -9.30
C VAL A 285 -17.39 -20.58 -10.78
N ILE A 286 -17.14 -19.43 -11.40
CA ILE A 286 -16.70 -19.34 -12.78
C ILE A 286 -15.18 -19.54 -12.83
N HIS A 287 -14.74 -20.47 -13.66
CA HIS A 287 -13.32 -20.77 -13.86
C HIS A 287 -12.69 -19.72 -14.78
N ILE A 288 -11.84 -18.87 -14.20
CA ILE A 288 -11.28 -17.70 -14.89
C ILE A 288 -9.83 -17.90 -15.35
N ILE A 289 -9.05 -18.68 -14.61
CA ILE A 289 -7.62 -18.84 -14.78
C ILE A 289 -7.29 -20.32 -14.56
N ASN A 290 -6.61 -20.94 -15.52
CA ASN A 290 -5.97 -22.22 -15.34
C ASN A 290 -4.55 -22.00 -14.82
N ILE A 291 -4.21 -22.65 -13.71
CA ILE A 291 -2.82 -22.73 -13.24
C ILE A 291 -2.38 -24.16 -13.49
N PRO A 292 -1.34 -24.44 -14.31
CA PRO A 292 -1.01 -25.80 -14.74
C PRO A 292 -0.93 -26.84 -13.60
N GLU A 293 -0.35 -26.46 -12.47
CA GLU A 293 -0.25 -27.33 -11.28
C GLU A 293 -1.58 -27.54 -10.55
N PHE A 294 -2.45 -26.53 -10.52
CA PHE A 294 -3.67 -26.54 -9.73
C PHE A 294 -4.98 -26.71 -10.54
N GLY A 295 -4.90 -26.66 -11.86
CA GLY A 295 -6.03 -26.67 -12.79
C GLY A 295 -6.88 -25.39 -12.75
N ASP A 296 -8.11 -25.52 -13.24
CA ASP A 296 -9.09 -24.44 -13.40
C ASP A 296 -9.71 -23.99 -12.06
N LYS A 297 -9.64 -24.87 -11.05
CA LYS A 297 -10.18 -24.66 -9.70
C LYS A 297 -9.07 -24.49 -8.67
N ALA A 298 -8.07 -23.66 -9.00
CA ALA A 298 -6.85 -23.57 -8.20
C ALA A 298 -7.09 -23.29 -6.71
N ALA A 299 -8.01 -22.37 -6.38
CA ALA A 299 -8.34 -22.05 -4.99
C ALA A 299 -8.99 -23.22 -4.23
N GLU A 300 -9.87 -23.98 -4.90
CA GLU A 300 -10.54 -25.14 -4.30
C GLU A 300 -9.55 -26.28 -4.08
N LYS A 301 -8.70 -26.57 -5.07
CA LYS A 301 -7.67 -27.61 -4.98
C LYS A 301 -6.70 -27.33 -3.83
N VAL A 302 -6.13 -26.14 -3.77
CA VAL A 302 -5.19 -25.76 -2.70
C VAL A 302 -5.87 -25.75 -1.33
N TYR A 303 -7.14 -25.39 -1.25
CA TYR A 303 -7.93 -25.46 0.00
C TYR A 303 -8.07 -26.90 0.51
N ILE A 304 -8.33 -27.85 -0.39
CA ILE A 304 -8.42 -29.29 -0.09
C ILE A 304 -7.05 -29.85 0.28
N ASP A 305 -6.01 -29.52 -0.49
CA ASP A 305 -4.65 -30.03 -0.30
C ASP A 305 -4.07 -29.60 1.06
N LEU A 306 -4.29 -28.35 1.47
CA LEU A 306 -3.86 -27.82 2.78
C LEU A 306 -4.79 -28.23 3.94
N LYS A 307 -5.85 -28.99 3.65
CA LYS A 307 -6.87 -29.46 4.62
C LYS A 307 -7.41 -28.31 5.45
N ILE A 308 -7.82 -27.23 4.80
CA ILE A 308 -8.39 -26.07 5.47
C ILE A 308 -9.83 -26.39 5.83
N MET A 309 -10.18 -26.22 7.11
CA MET A 309 -11.52 -26.56 7.62
C MET A 309 -12.34 -25.31 7.97
N SER A 310 -11.69 -24.16 8.13
CA SER A 310 -12.32 -22.93 8.61
C SER A 310 -11.57 -21.69 8.17
N GLN A 311 -12.32 -20.59 7.99
CA GLN A 311 -11.82 -19.24 7.78
C GLN A 311 -10.89 -18.72 8.91
N ASN A 312 -10.94 -19.34 10.09
CA ASN A 312 -10.11 -18.93 11.23
C ASN A 312 -8.66 -19.45 11.14
N GLY A 313 -8.38 -20.37 10.20
CA GLY A 313 -7.03 -20.91 9.96
C GLY A 313 -6.12 -19.94 9.21
N LYS A 314 -5.79 -18.80 9.84
CA LYS A 314 -5.09 -17.68 9.21
C LYS A 314 -3.80 -18.09 8.49
N ASP A 315 -2.94 -18.87 9.13
CA ASP A 315 -1.62 -19.20 8.59
C ASP A 315 -1.74 -20.03 7.30
N LYS A 316 -2.56 -21.09 7.33
CA LYS A 316 -2.83 -21.92 6.14
C LYS A 316 -3.53 -21.14 5.01
N LEU A 317 -4.41 -20.20 5.34
CA LEU A 317 -5.07 -19.35 4.33
C LEU A 317 -4.10 -18.36 3.69
N VAL A 318 -3.14 -17.85 4.45
CA VAL A 318 -2.06 -17.00 3.93
C VAL A 318 -1.17 -17.79 2.98
N GLU A 319 -0.81 -19.02 3.35
CA GLU A 319 -0.06 -19.94 2.49
C GLU A 319 -0.83 -20.29 1.21
N ALA A 320 -2.09 -20.67 1.33
CA ALA A 320 -2.97 -20.96 0.20
C ALA A 320 -3.07 -19.78 -0.78
N LYS A 321 -3.24 -18.56 -0.22
CA LYS A 321 -3.25 -17.33 -0.99
C LYS A 321 -1.91 -17.14 -1.68
N TRP A 322 -0.78 -17.25 -0.98
CA TRP A 322 0.54 -17.04 -1.58
C TRP A 322 0.77 -17.96 -2.78
N LEU A 323 0.52 -19.27 -2.62
CA LEU A 323 0.71 -20.26 -3.67
C LEU A 323 -0.12 -19.96 -4.91
N THR A 324 -1.42 -19.73 -4.73
CA THR A 324 -2.34 -19.46 -5.86
C THR A 324 -2.12 -18.09 -6.49
N TYR A 325 -1.67 -17.10 -5.72
CA TYR A 325 -1.51 -15.73 -6.20
C TYR A 325 -0.24 -15.55 -7.02
N LEU A 326 0.90 -16.07 -6.52
CA LEU A 326 2.17 -15.98 -7.21
C LEU A 326 2.17 -16.84 -8.47
N LYS A 327 1.85 -18.14 -8.34
CA LYS A 327 1.78 -19.06 -9.50
C LYS A 327 0.70 -18.64 -10.49
N GLY A 328 -0.42 -18.12 -10.01
CA GLY A 328 -1.49 -17.62 -10.87
C GLY A 328 -1.08 -16.39 -11.68
N PHE A 329 -0.12 -15.59 -11.20
CA PHE A 329 0.40 -14.45 -11.96
C PHE A 329 1.47 -14.86 -12.98
N THR A 330 2.42 -15.72 -12.57
CA THR A 330 3.55 -16.13 -13.41
C THR A 330 3.17 -17.17 -14.46
N GLU A 331 2.39 -18.17 -14.07
CA GLU A 331 2.10 -19.35 -14.89
C GLU A 331 0.65 -19.41 -15.36
N GLY A 332 -0.26 -18.65 -14.73
CA GLY A 332 -1.68 -18.68 -15.02
C GLY A 332 -2.01 -18.27 -16.45
N THR A 333 -2.97 -18.98 -17.06
CA THR A 333 -3.53 -18.66 -18.38
C THR A 333 -5.01 -18.33 -18.24
N MET A 334 -5.45 -17.24 -18.88
CA MET A 334 -6.85 -16.82 -18.88
C MET A 334 -7.75 -17.81 -19.63
N LEU A 335 -8.89 -18.17 -19.04
CA LEU A 335 -9.88 -19.09 -19.63
C LEU A 335 -11.10 -18.39 -20.20
N VAL A 336 -11.33 -17.14 -19.80
CA VAL A 336 -12.56 -16.41 -20.11
C VAL A 336 -12.29 -14.96 -20.49
N GLY A 337 -13.27 -14.37 -21.17
CA GLY A 337 -13.21 -13.00 -21.64
C GLY A 337 -12.40 -12.86 -22.93
N GLU A 338 -12.10 -11.61 -23.28
CA GLU A 338 -11.44 -11.27 -24.54
C GLU A 338 -10.00 -11.77 -24.64
N TYR A 339 -9.32 -11.94 -23.50
CA TYR A 339 -7.91 -12.33 -23.43
C TYR A 339 -7.73 -13.83 -23.17
N THR A 340 -8.71 -14.65 -23.56
CA THR A 340 -8.66 -16.11 -23.40
C THR A 340 -7.42 -16.70 -24.10
N GLY A 341 -6.69 -17.58 -23.42
CA GLY A 341 -5.47 -18.22 -23.93
C GLY A 341 -4.18 -17.44 -23.67
N ILE A 342 -4.25 -16.18 -23.21
CA ILE A 342 -3.07 -15.35 -22.90
C ILE A 342 -2.66 -15.52 -21.43
N LYS A 343 -1.36 -15.35 -21.14
CA LYS A 343 -0.83 -15.36 -19.77
C LYS A 343 -1.38 -14.21 -18.93
N VAL A 344 -1.64 -14.47 -17.65
CA VAL A 344 -2.18 -13.47 -16.71
C VAL A 344 -1.29 -12.24 -16.58
N GLN A 345 0.03 -12.41 -16.60
CA GLN A 345 1.00 -11.30 -16.56
C GLN A 345 0.80 -10.28 -17.68
N GLU A 346 0.41 -10.74 -18.88
CA GLU A 346 0.15 -9.91 -20.05
C GLU A 346 -1.30 -9.39 -20.06
N ALA A 347 -2.27 -10.23 -19.68
CA ALA A 347 -3.69 -9.86 -19.68
C ALA A 347 -4.05 -8.83 -18.60
N LYS A 348 -3.41 -8.90 -17.43
CA LYS A 348 -3.69 -8.01 -16.28
C LYS A 348 -3.61 -6.51 -16.62
N PRO A 349 -2.52 -5.97 -17.20
CA PRO A 349 -2.45 -4.55 -17.55
C PRO A 349 -3.48 -4.16 -18.62
N LEU A 350 -3.79 -5.05 -19.57
CA LEU A 350 -4.78 -4.79 -20.63
C LEU A 350 -6.20 -4.68 -20.04
N ILE A 351 -6.60 -5.64 -19.20
CA ILE A 351 -7.90 -5.63 -18.51
C ILE A 351 -8.01 -4.40 -17.60
N ASN A 352 -6.94 -4.07 -16.87
CA ASN A 352 -6.93 -2.87 -16.03
C ASN A 352 -7.14 -1.60 -16.86
N THR A 353 -6.43 -1.45 -17.97
CA THR A 353 -6.57 -0.30 -18.88
C THR A 353 -8.00 -0.20 -19.41
N LYS A 354 -8.57 -1.32 -19.86
CA LYS A 354 -9.97 -1.39 -20.32
C LYS A 354 -10.97 -0.96 -19.23
N LEU A 355 -10.79 -1.40 -17.99
CA LEU A 355 -11.63 -1.01 -16.85
C LEU A 355 -11.59 0.51 -16.60
N LEU A 356 -10.41 1.12 -16.76
CA LEU A 356 -10.22 2.56 -16.59
C LEU A 356 -10.85 3.34 -17.76
N GLU A 357 -10.63 2.90 -19.00
CA GLU A 357 -11.17 3.54 -20.21
C GLU A 357 -12.70 3.51 -20.25
N LEU A 358 -13.32 2.40 -19.82
CA LEU A 358 -14.78 2.28 -19.71
C LEU A 358 -15.36 3.02 -18.48
N GLY A 359 -14.52 3.62 -17.63
CA GLY A 359 -14.95 4.32 -16.42
C GLY A 359 -15.46 3.41 -15.31
N HIS A 360 -15.28 2.09 -15.43
CA HIS A 360 -15.70 1.08 -14.45
C HIS A 360 -14.69 0.90 -13.28
N GLY A 361 -13.50 1.48 -13.40
CA GLY A 361 -12.51 1.54 -12.33
C GLY A 361 -11.86 2.93 -12.22
N VAL A 362 -11.18 3.16 -11.11
CA VAL A 362 -10.21 4.26 -10.94
C VAL A 362 -8.94 3.73 -10.29
N ILE A 363 -7.78 4.29 -10.64
CA ILE A 363 -6.53 4.01 -9.94
C ILE A 363 -6.62 4.66 -8.56
N TYR A 364 -6.34 3.89 -7.52
CA TYR A 364 -6.41 4.29 -6.13
C TYR A 364 -5.19 3.74 -5.40
N SER A 365 -4.47 4.58 -4.67
CA SER A 365 -3.25 4.16 -3.98
C SER A 365 -3.44 4.21 -2.46
N GLU A 366 -2.93 3.22 -1.74
CA GLU A 366 -2.87 3.24 -0.27
C GLU A 366 -1.44 3.01 0.22
N PRO A 367 -1.09 3.46 1.44
CA PRO A 367 0.13 2.97 2.08
C PRO A 367 -0.01 1.46 2.32
N GLU A 368 1.03 0.67 1.98
CA GLU A 368 1.02 -0.80 2.12
C GLU A 368 0.61 -1.26 3.53
N LYS A 369 0.96 -0.47 4.56
CA LYS A 369 0.56 -0.70 5.95
C LYS A 369 0.14 0.60 6.58
N LYS A 370 -0.66 0.52 7.66
CA LYS A 370 -0.97 1.68 8.48
C LYS A 370 0.33 2.34 8.97
N PHE A 371 0.46 3.62 8.69
CA PHE A 371 1.63 4.42 9.01
C PHE A 371 1.20 5.69 9.76
N MET A 372 1.95 6.02 10.81
CA MET A 372 1.73 7.21 11.63
C MET A 372 2.92 8.15 11.45
N SER A 373 2.63 9.44 11.22
CA SER A 373 3.64 10.50 11.14
C SER A 373 4.37 10.68 12.47
N SER A 374 5.45 11.45 12.45
CA SER A 374 6.16 11.86 13.67
C SER A 374 5.32 12.74 14.59
N SER A 375 4.33 13.46 14.05
CA SER A 375 3.35 14.26 14.78
C SER A 375 2.16 13.46 15.32
N GLY A 376 2.04 12.17 14.98
CA GLY A 376 1.00 11.28 15.48
C GLY A 376 -0.26 11.21 14.59
N ASP A 377 -0.18 11.70 13.36
CA ASP A 377 -1.25 11.66 12.37
C ASP A 377 -1.21 10.38 11.53
N GLU A 378 -2.37 9.88 11.10
CA GLU A 378 -2.44 8.71 10.21
C GLU A 378 -2.22 9.14 8.76
N CYS A 379 -1.15 8.63 8.15
CA CYS A 379 -0.76 9.07 6.81
C CYS A 379 -1.63 8.45 5.72
N VAL A 380 -1.79 9.23 4.66
CA VAL A 380 -2.51 8.91 3.42
C VAL A 380 -1.54 8.92 2.24
N VAL A 381 -2.01 8.54 1.06
CA VAL A 381 -1.29 8.80 -0.19
C VAL A 381 -1.89 10.04 -0.85
N VAL A 382 -1.05 11.02 -1.19
CA VAL A 382 -1.42 12.23 -1.93
C VAL A 382 -0.91 12.14 -3.37
N LEU A 383 -1.66 12.73 -4.31
CA LEU A 383 -1.18 13.00 -5.66
C LEU A 383 -0.81 14.48 -5.76
N THR A 384 0.49 14.77 -5.66
CA THR A 384 0.99 16.15 -5.61
C THR A 384 2.16 16.38 -6.56
N ASP A 385 2.37 17.65 -6.90
CA ASP A 385 3.52 18.08 -7.69
C ASP A 385 4.80 18.00 -6.84
N GLN A 386 5.72 17.12 -7.23
CA GLN A 386 6.96 16.92 -6.49
C GLN A 386 8.19 17.04 -7.41
N TRP A 387 9.23 17.70 -6.91
CA TRP A 387 10.57 17.62 -7.51
C TRP A 387 11.25 16.32 -7.07
N TYR A 388 11.75 15.54 -8.02
CA TYR A 388 12.46 14.30 -7.70
C TYR A 388 13.61 14.05 -8.67
N ILE A 389 14.51 13.15 -8.26
CA ILE A 389 15.65 12.71 -9.04
C ILE A 389 15.27 11.40 -9.76
N ILE A 390 15.49 11.35 -11.07
CA ILE A 390 15.16 10.19 -11.92
C ILE A 390 16.20 9.07 -11.84
N TYR A 391 16.30 8.40 -10.68
CA TYR A 391 17.20 7.26 -10.51
C TYR A 391 16.88 6.05 -11.41
N GLY A 392 15.65 5.96 -11.94
CA GLY A 392 15.21 4.86 -12.79
C GLY A 392 15.60 4.97 -14.27
N GLU A 393 16.29 6.04 -14.68
CA GLU A 393 16.76 6.21 -16.06
C GLU A 393 17.79 5.13 -16.41
N THR A 394 17.51 4.33 -17.44
CA THR A 394 18.29 3.14 -17.80
C THR A 394 19.78 3.43 -17.97
N GLU A 395 20.12 4.50 -18.69
CA GLU A 395 21.52 4.86 -18.95
C GLU A 395 22.24 5.31 -17.66
N TRP A 396 21.56 6.09 -16.82
CA TRP A 396 22.15 6.56 -15.57
C TRP A 396 22.31 5.42 -14.56
N ARG A 397 21.34 4.49 -14.52
CA ARG A 397 21.41 3.26 -13.72
C ARG A 397 22.60 2.39 -14.14
N LYS A 398 22.82 2.21 -15.44
CA LYS A 398 23.95 1.45 -15.98
C LYS A 398 25.29 2.06 -15.54
N GLN A 399 25.44 3.38 -15.59
CA GLN A 399 26.64 4.07 -15.10
C GLN A 399 26.86 3.87 -13.59
N ALA A 400 25.79 3.88 -12.80
CA ALA A 400 25.86 3.61 -11.37
C ALA A 400 26.23 2.15 -11.07
N GLU A 401 25.70 1.19 -11.84
CA GLU A 401 26.04 -0.24 -11.75
C GLU A 401 27.51 -0.50 -12.13
N GLU A 402 28.01 0.16 -13.18
CA GLU A 402 29.43 0.12 -13.55
C GLU A 402 30.31 0.70 -12.43
N CYS A 403 29.93 1.84 -11.86
CA CYS A 403 30.62 2.41 -10.71
C CYS A 403 30.63 1.42 -9.53
N LEU A 404 29.50 0.78 -9.23
CA LEU A 404 29.36 -0.21 -8.17
C LEU A 404 30.25 -1.44 -8.40
N SER A 405 30.37 -1.93 -9.63
CA SER A 405 31.25 -3.07 -9.97
C SER A 405 32.74 -2.78 -9.69
N ASN A 406 33.12 -1.50 -9.74
CA ASN A 406 34.48 -1.04 -9.45
C ASN A 406 34.68 -0.71 -7.96
N MET A 407 33.62 -0.74 -7.14
CA MET A 407 33.71 -0.50 -5.70
C MET A 407 34.09 -1.76 -4.95
N LYS A 408 34.91 -1.58 -3.90
CA LYS A 408 35.21 -2.65 -2.95
C LYS A 408 34.09 -2.77 -1.92
N LEU A 409 33.24 -3.78 -2.06
CA LEU A 409 32.20 -4.12 -1.09
C LEU A 409 32.75 -5.09 -0.06
N TYR A 410 32.76 -4.71 1.22
CA TYR A 410 33.38 -5.48 2.31
C TYR A 410 32.47 -6.58 2.88
N CYS A 411 31.29 -6.80 2.28
CA CYS A 411 30.42 -7.94 2.57
C CYS A 411 30.06 -8.65 1.27
N TYR A 412 30.55 -9.88 1.10
CA TYR A 412 30.02 -10.82 0.13
C TYR A 412 28.91 -11.61 0.81
N CYS A 413 27.66 -11.42 0.41
CA CYS A 413 26.70 -12.52 0.49
C CYS A 413 27.12 -13.51 -0.59
N CYS A 414 27.44 -14.72 -0.17
CA CYS A 414 27.93 -15.85 -0.96
C CYS A 414 27.42 -15.84 -2.41
N SER A 415 28.35 -15.67 -3.35
CA SER A 415 28.24 -16.30 -4.67
C SER A 415 28.27 -17.82 -4.42
N SER A 416 27.12 -18.47 -4.59
CA SER A 416 26.98 -19.92 -4.67
C SER A 416 26.38 -20.22 -6.02
#